data_AF-A0A662VS28-F1
#
_entry.id   AF-A0A662VS28-F1
#
_cell.length_a   1.000
_cell.length_b   1.000
_cell.length_c   1.000
_cell.angle_alpha   90.00
_cell.angle_beta   90.00
_cell.angle_gamma   90.00
#
_symmetry.space_group_name_H-M   'P 1'
#
loop_
_entity.id
_entity.type
_entity.pdbx_description
1 polymer ?
#
loop_
_entity_poly.entity_id
_entity_poly.type
_entity_poly.pdbx_seq_one_letter_code
_entity_poly.pdbx_strand_id
1 'polypeptide(L)'
;MVAKSEETCYGCTVQNGFKQVLSIPMVVDGEVKGIITVYLTTDRVKEGEMELLKTMANDLAFAIKTLELDEVKKRAYEQIEKNIEQFAVLIDHIRNPLATLQAIAETKMDVDVADMTIEQIKRIVDVIKKLDEGWIESEKIKEFLKKYR
;
A
#
# COMPACT_ATOMS: atom_id res chain seq x y z
N MET A 1 -8.83 16.31 32.04
CA MET A 1 -7.64 15.57 31.57
C MET A 1 -7.11 16.24 30.32
N VAL A 2 -5.92 16.84 30.38
CA VAL A 2 -5.11 17.12 29.20
C VAL A 2 -3.72 16.60 29.55
N ALA A 3 -3.27 15.56 28.86
CA ALA A 3 -1.87 15.21 28.83
C ALA A 3 -1.17 16.24 27.96
N LYS A 4 -0.21 16.98 28.52
CA LYS A 4 0.87 17.55 27.73
C LYS A 4 2.07 16.63 27.90
N SER A 5 2.67 16.28 26.76
CA SER A 5 3.93 15.55 26.54
C SER A 5 4.00 14.08 26.98
N GLU A 6 4.01 13.21 25.96
CA GLU A 6 4.88 12.04 25.69
C GLU A 6 5.36 11.06 26.77
N GLU A 7 4.96 11.16 28.04
CA GLU A 7 5.22 10.10 29.02
C GLU A 7 3.92 9.37 29.38
N THR A 8 3.88 8.08 29.09
CA THR A 8 2.78 7.20 29.48
C THR A 8 2.74 7.12 31.00
N CYS A 9 1.77 7.78 31.64
CA CYS A 9 1.71 7.83 33.10
C CYS A 9 1.07 6.56 33.69
N TYR A 10 1.89 5.64 34.19
CA TYR A 10 1.47 4.56 35.07
C TYR A 10 1.39 5.08 36.51
N GLY A 11 0.21 5.56 36.94
CA GLY A 11 -0.05 5.95 38.34
C GLY A 11 -0.29 7.44 38.62
N CYS A 12 -0.66 8.26 37.63
CA CYS A 12 -1.04 9.65 37.87
C CYS A 12 -2.37 9.74 38.63
N THR A 13 -2.35 10.39 39.80
CA THR A 13 -3.55 10.73 40.56
C THR A 13 -4.35 11.79 39.81
N VAL A 14 -5.58 11.46 39.41
CA VAL A 14 -6.52 12.39 38.75
C VAL A 14 -6.91 13.49 39.74
N GLN A 15 -6.18 14.60 39.75
CA GLN A 15 -6.60 15.78 40.49
C GLN A 15 -7.60 16.58 39.64
N ASN A 16 -8.80 16.75 40.19
CA ASN A 16 -9.87 17.71 39.87
C ASN A 16 -11.08 17.21 39.06
N GLY A 17 -12.21 17.04 39.76
CA GLY A 17 -13.57 17.31 39.26
C GLY A 17 -14.27 16.22 38.44
N PHE A 18 -13.55 15.20 37.96
CA PHE A 18 -14.16 14.07 37.25
C PHE A 18 -14.63 13.01 38.25
N LYS A 19 -15.91 12.62 38.13
CA LYS A 19 -16.54 11.59 38.99
C LYS A 19 -16.47 10.19 38.37
N GLN A 20 -16.30 10.09 37.05
CA GLN A 20 -16.26 8.81 36.34
C GLN A 20 -15.39 8.89 35.07
N VAL A 21 -14.79 7.76 34.68
CA VAL A 21 -14.09 7.58 33.40
C VAL A 21 -14.70 6.39 32.68
N LEU A 22 -15.05 6.56 31.42
CA LEU A 22 -15.49 5.49 30.55
C LEU A 22 -14.45 5.25 29.47
N SER A 23 -14.05 4.01 29.28
CA SER A 23 -13.16 3.60 28.19
C SER A 23 -13.91 2.63 27.30
N ILE A 24 -14.09 2.99 26.04
CA ILE A 24 -14.90 2.27 25.08
C ILE A 24 -13.97 1.84 23.94
N PRO A 25 -13.72 0.54 23.76
CA PRO A 25 -12.87 0.06 22.69
C PRO A 25 -13.57 0.23 21.34
N MET A 26 -12.81 0.63 20.35
CA MET A 26 -13.22 0.71 18.95
C MET A 26 -12.87 -0.62 18.31
N VAL A 27 -13.87 -1.50 18.10
CA VAL A 27 -13.64 -2.88 17.63
C VAL A 27 -14.34 -3.10 16.30
N VAL A 28 -13.63 -3.69 15.35
CA VAL A 28 -14.20 -4.12 14.06
C VAL A 28 -13.58 -5.47 13.68
N ASP A 29 -14.43 -6.44 13.31
CA ASP A 29 -14.03 -7.82 12.98
C ASP A 29 -13.13 -8.51 14.04
N GLY A 30 -13.37 -8.22 15.33
CA GLY A 30 -12.60 -8.77 16.44
C GLY A 30 -11.25 -8.09 16.69
N GLU A 31 -10.89 -7.07 15.91
CA GLU A 31 -9.66 -6.30 16.06
C GLU A 31 -9.94 -4.96 16.74
N VAL A 32 -9.12 -4.59 17.74
CA VAL A 32 -9.20 -3.27 18.40
C VAL A 32 -8.43 -2.24 17.59
N LYS A 33 -9.12 -1.26 17.00
CA LYS A 33 -8.53 -0.15 16.24
C LYS A 33 -8.17 1.05 17.11
N GLY A 34 -8.69 1.12 18.33
CA GLY A 34 -8.41 2.21 19.26
C GLY A 34 -9.28 2.15 20.51
N ILE A 35 -9.16 3.18 21.35
CA ILE A 35 -9.97 3.34 22.55
C ILE A 35 -10.42 4.79 22.69
N ILE A 36 -11.71 4.98 22.95
CA ILE A 36 -12.28 6.28 23.28
C ILE A 36 -12.37 6.36 24.80
N THR A 37 -11.71 7.36 25.38
CA THR A 37 -11.81 7.60 26.83
C THR A 37 -12.55 8.89 27.11
N VAL A 38 -13.68 8.78 27.82
CA VAL A 38 -14.55 9.89 28.19
C VAL A 38 -14.41 10.16 29.67
N TYR A 39 -14.07 11.40 30.02
CA TYR A 39 -14.00 11.87 31.41
C TYR A 39 -15.28 12.61 31.77
N LEU A 40 -15.98 12.14 32.79
CA LEU A 40 -17.29 12.65 33.19
C LEU A 40 -17.20 13.32 34.55
N THR A 41 -17.89 14.44 34.71
CA THR A 41 -18.07 15.14 36.00
C THR A 41 -19.37 14.72 36.71
N THR A 42 -20.17 13.89 36.06
CA THR A 42 -21.37 13.21 36.58
C THR A 42 -21.03 11.79 37.03
N ASP A 43 -21.78 11.27 38.00
CA ASP A 43 -21.72 9.90 38.52
C ASP A 43 -22.72 8.95 37.85
N ARG A 44 -23.61 9.48 36.99
CA ARG A 44 -24.63 8.71 36.28
C ARG A 44 -24.53 8.93 34.78
N VAL A 45 -24.51 7.82 34.04
CA VAL A 45 -24.66 7.78 32.58
C VAL A 45 -25.87 6.91 32.29
N LYS A 46 -26.77 7.40 31.45
CA LYS A 46 -27.96 6.63 31.07
C LYS A 46 -27.57 5.52 30.12
N GLU A 47 -28.32 4.43 30.14
CA GLU A 47 -28.10 3.28 29.26
C GLU A 47 -28.10 3.68 27.77
N GLY A 48 -29.01 4.58 27.36
CA GLY A 48 -29.03 5.10 25.99
C GLY A 48 -27.79 5.92 25.59
N GLU A 49 -27.14 6.60 26.55
CA GLU A 49 -25.88 7.32 26.29
C GLU A 49 -24.72 6.34 26.13
N MET A 50 -24.69 5.28 26.95
CA MET A 50 -23.71 4.20 26.79
C MET A 50 -23.84 3.50 25.43
N GLU A 51 -25.07 3.24 24.98
CA GLU A 51 -25.31 2.57 23.71
C GLU A 51 -24.97 3.46 22.51
N LEU A 52 -25.26 4.75 22.62
CA LEU A 52 -24.82 5.73 21.63
C LEU A 52 -23.29 5.77 21.52
N LEU A 53 -22.59 5.84 22.65
CA LEU A 53 -21.13 5.90 22.65
C LEU A 53 -20.49 4.61 22.09
N LYS A 54 -21.08 3.43 22.35
CA LYS A 54 -20.64 2.17 21.73
C LYS A 54 -20.88 2.17 20.22
N THR A 55 -22.05 2.61 19.77
CA THR A 55 -22.35 2.74 18.33
C THR A 55 -21.34 3.64 17.64
N MET A 56 -21.07 4.81 18.23
CA MET A 56 -20.05 5.74 17.72
C MET A 56 -18.65 5.12 17.70
N ALA A 57 -18.27 4.36 18.73
CA ALA A 57 -16.97 3.68 18.76
C ALA A 57 -16.84 2.63 17.65
N ASN A 58 -17.91 1.90 17.34
CA ASN A 58 -17.94 0.94 16.23
C ASN A 58 -17.88 1.63 14.87
N ASP A 59 -18.64 2.72 14.66
CA ASP A 59 -18.60 3.49 13.41
C ASP A 59 -17.21 4.08 13.16
N LEU A 60 -16.57 4.61 14.21
CA LEU A 60 -15.20 5.10 14.13
C LEU A 60 -14.20 3.96 13.87
N ALA A 61 -14.37 2.79 14.49
CA ALA A 61 -13.52 1.63 14.22
C ALA A 61 -13.58 1.22 12.74
N PHE A 62 -14.78 1.19 12.19
CA PHE A 62 -15.02 0.88 10.79
C PHE A 62 -14.42 1.93 9.84
N ALA A 63 -14.60 3.22 10.17
CA ALA A 63 -14.03 4.33 9.39
C ALA A 63 -12.50 4.27 9.37
N ILE A 64 -11.84 4.06 10.53
CA ILE A 64 -10.38 3.92 10.61
C ILE A 64 -9.91 2.74 9.77
N LYS A 65 -10.54 1.56 9.92
CA LYS A 65 -10.19 0.38 9.12
C LYS A 65 -10.31 0.64 7.62
N THR A 66 -11.34 1.37 7.20
CA THR A 66 -11.55 1.72 5.79
C THR A 66 -10.43 2.62 5.28
N LEU A 67 -10.06 3.65 6.05
CA LEU A 67 -8.95 4.55 5.71
C LEU A 67 -7.61 3.81 5.63
N GLU A 68 -7.33 2.90 6.58
CA GLU A 68 -6.13 2.05 6.56
C GLU A 68 -6.07 1.19 5.30
N LEU A 69 -7.19 0.55 4.93
CA LEU A 69 -7.28 -0.29 3.73
C LEU A 69 -7.07 0.54 2.45
N ASP A 70 -7.65 1.73 2.38
CA ASP A 70 -7.48 2.62 1.24
C ASP A 70 -6.04 3.13 1.13
N GLU A 71 -5.38 3.42 2.25
CA GLU A 71 -3.97 3.79 2.27
C GLU A 71 -3.07 2.65 1.80
N VAL A 72 -3.31 1.42 2.28
CA VAL A 72 -2.58 0.23 1.83
C VAL A 72 -2.77 0.01 0.33
N LYS A 73 -4.01 0.10 -0.17
CA LYS A 73 -4.30 0.00 -1.62
C LYS A 73 -3.55 1.08 -2.40
N LYS A 74 -3.61 2.33 -1.94
CA LYS A 74 -2.92 3.45 -2.60
C LYS A 74 -1.42 3.21 -2.69
N ARG A 75 -0.77 2.80 -1.61
CA ARG A 75 0.67 2.48 -1.59
C ARG A 75 1.01 1.30 -2.53
N ALA A 76 0.17 0.26 -2.55
CA ALA A 76 0.35 -0.87 -3.45
C ALA A 76 0.28 -0.42 -4.92
N TYR A 77 -0.65 0.47 -5.27
CA TYR A 77 -0.75 1.03 -6.61
C TYR A 77 0.45 1.90 -6.98
N GLU A 78 0.90 2.79 -6.10
CA GLU A 78 2.10 3.61 -6.32
C GLU A 78 3.34 2.73 -6.56
N GLN A 79 3.47 1.61 -5.84
CA GLN A 79 4.55 0.65 -6.05
C GLN A 79 4.45 -0.05 -7.40
N ILE A 80 3.24 -0.44 -7.84
CA ILE A 80 3.02 -1.02 -9.18
C ILE A 80 3.42 -0.02 -10.26
N GLU A 81 2.98 1.24 -10.15
CA GLU A 81 3.35 2.29 -11.11
C GLU A 81 4.87 2.45 -11.20
N LYS A 82 5.56 2.52 -10.07
CA LYS A 82 7.02 2.61 -10.02
C LYS A 82 7.71 1.41 -10.65
N ASN A 83 7.21 0.19 -10.40
CA ASN A 83 7.77 -1.03 -10.99
C ASN A 83 7.61 -1.04 -12.51
N ILE A 84 6.44 -0.63 -13.01
CA ILE A 84 6.14 -0.50 -14.45
C ILE A 84 7.12 0.46 -15.14
N GLU A 85 7.39 1.62 -14.53
CA GLU A 85 8.36 2.58 -15.04
C GLU A 85 9.79 2.01 -15.03
N GLN A 86 10.18 1.33 -13.95
CA GLN A 86 11.48 0.68 -13.85
C GLN A 86 11.66 -0.42 -14.91
N PHE A 87 10.63 -1.20 -15.23
CA PHE A 87 10.70 -2.22 -16.26
C PHE A 87 10.90 -1.64 -17.65
N ALA A 88 10.21 -0.55 -18.00
CA ALA A 88 10.42 0.11 -19.29
C ALA A 88 11.88 0.56 -19.48
N VAL A 89 12.45 1.18 -18.43
CA VAL A 89 13.87 1.59 -18.43
C VAL A 89 14.81 0.39 -18.56
N LEU A 90 14.54 -0.70 -17.86
CA LEU A 90 15.36 -1.92 -17.94
C LEU A 90 15.29 -2.56 -19.33
N ILE A 91 14.10 -2.63 -19.95
CA ILE A 91 13.90 -3.17 -21.28
C ILE A 91 14.74 -2.40 -22.31
N ASP A 92 14.71 -1.07 -22.26
CA ASP A 92 15.52 -0.24 -23.15
C ASP A 92 17.03 -0.45 -22.92
N HIS A 93 17.45 -0.59 -21.66
CA HIS A 93 18.84 -0.91 -21.33
C HIS A 93 19.29 -2.30 -21.79
N ILE A 94 18.38 -3.25 -22.02
CA ILE A 94 18.72 -4.57 -22.57
C ILE A 94 18.80 -4.55 -24.10
N ARG A 95 17.96 -3.76 -24.78
CA ARG A 95 17.96 -3.67 -26.26
C ARG A 95 19.32 -3.20 -26.82
N ASN A 96 19.97 -2.23 -26.16
CA ASN A 96 21.24 -1.67 -26.63
C ASN A 96 22.40 -2.70 -26.64
N PRO A 97 22.69 -3.43 -25.54
CA PRO A 97 23.65 -4.52 -25.55
C PRO A 97 23.31 -5.62 -26.55
N LEU A 98 22.04 -6.00 -26.71
CA LEU A 98 21.64 -7.02 -27.68
C LEU A 98 21.92 -6.58 -29.12
N ALA A 99 21.62 -5.32 -29.47
CA ALA A 99 21.96 -4.77 -30.78
C ALA A 99 23.48 -4.75 -31.01
N THR A 100 24.25 -4.46 -29.97
CA THR A 100 25.72 -4.51 -30.03
C THR A 100 26.21 -5.95 -30.25
N LEU A 101 25.66 -6.92 -29.52
CA LEU A 101 25.99 -8.34 -29.68
C LEU A 101 25.62 -8.87 -31.07
N GLN A 102 24.46 -8.47 -31.60
CA GLN A 102 24.01 -8.79 -32.95
C GLN A 102 25.04 -8.29 -33.98
N ALA A 103 25.46 -7.02 -33.88
CA ALA A 103 26.46 -6.46 -34.79
C ALA A 103 27.82 -7.17 -34.69
N ILE A 104 28.25 -7.56 -33.48
CA ILE A 104 29.49 -8.35 -33.29
C ILE A 104 29.35 -9.73 -33.94
N ALA A 105 28.21 -10.41 -33.74
CA ALA A 105 27.97 -11.72 -34.31
C ALA A 105 28.03 -11.68 -35.85
N GLU A 106 27.38 -10.69 -36.47
CA GLU A 106 27.34 -10.55 -37.92
C GLU A 106 28.69 -10.14 -38.55
N THR A 107 29.56 -9.44 -37.81
CA THR A 107 30.78 -8.83 -38.38
C THR A 107 32.09 -9.47 -37.95
N LYS A 108 32.11 -10.22 -36.83
CA LYS A 108 33.34 -10.72 -36.21
C LYS A 108 33.36 -12.24 -36.00
N MET A 109 32.23 -12.93 -36.10
CA MET A 109 32.14 -14.36 -35.84
C MET A 109 32.09 -15.18 -37.14
N ASP A 110 32.53 -16.43 -37.05
CA ASP A 110 32.30 -17.42 -38.10
C ASP A 110 30.80 -17.73 -38.22
N VAL A 111 30.35 -18.09 -39.43
CA VAL A 111 28.91 -18.22 -39.78
C VAL A 111 28.15 -19.12 -38.80
N ASP A 112 28.68 -20.30 -38.48
CA ASP A 112 28.00 -21.25 -37.60
C ASP A 112 27.81 -20.68 -36.17
N VAL A 113 28.80 -19.95 -35.67
CA VAL A 113 28.76 -19.34 -34.33
C VAL A 113 27.87 -18.10 -34.34
N ALA A 114 27.91 -17.32 -35.41
CA ALA A 114 27.05 -16.16 -35.61
C ALA A 114 25.56 -16.56 -35.61
N ASP A 115 25.20 -17.60 -36.35
CA ASP A 115 23.82 -18.08 -36.46
C ASP A 115 23.28 -18.56 -35.10
N MET A 116 24.07 -19.35 -34.35
CA MET A 116 23.71 -19.77 -33.00
C MET A 116 23.51 -18.58 -32.05
N THR A 117 24.39 -17.58 -32.14
CA THR A 117 24.33 -16.38 -31.29
C THR A 117 23.11 -15.53 -31.60
N ILE A 118 22.84 -15.30 -32.90
CA ILE A 118 21.68 -14.53 -33.37
C ILE A 118 20.38 -15.24 -32.98
N GLU A 119 20.34 -16.58 -33.00
CA GLU A 119 19.18 -17.32 -32.53
C GLU A 119 18.90 -17.06 -31.04
N GLN A 120 19.93 -17.03 -30.18
CA GLN A 120 19.75 -16.70 -28.76
C GLN A 120 19.32 -15.24 -28.56
N ILE A 121 19.88 -14.30 -29.32
CA ILE A 121 19.46 -12.89 -29.28
C ILE A 121 17.98 -12.78 -29.64
N LYS A 122 17.52 -13.44 -30.71
CA LYS A 122 16.10 -13.48 -31.10
C LYS A 122 15.22 -14.03 -29.98
N ARG A 123 15.62 -15.12 -29.33
CA ARG A 123 14.89 -15.68 -28.18
C ARG A 123 14.74 -14.68 -27.04
N ILE A 124 15.78 -13.92 -26.72
CA ILE A 124 15.72 -12.88 -25.67
C ILE A 124 14.81 -11.73 -26.11
N VAL A 125 14.92 -11.27 -27.36
CA VAL A 125 14.06 -10.22 -27.92
C VAL A 125 12.59 -10.64 -27.90
N ASP A 126 12.27 -11.88 -28.23
CA ASP A 126 10.90 -12.41 -28.17
C ASP A 126 10.35 -12.44 -26.73
N VAL A 127 11.20 -12.75 -25.73
CA VAL A 127 10.81 -12.66 -24.31
C VAL A 127 10.52 -11.21 -23.92
N ILE A 128 11.35 -10.26 -24.33
CA ILE A 128 11.14 -8.83 -24.08
C ILE A 128 9.83 -8.36 -24.72
N LYS A 129 9.55 -8.78 -25.96
CA LYS A 129 8.32 -8.42 -26.65
C LYS A 129 7.06 -8.89 -25.91
N LYS A 130 7.09 -10.11 -25.36
CA LYS A 130 5.98 -10.61 -24.52
C LYS A 130 5.80 -9.80 -23.24
N LEU A 131 6.90 -9.30 -22.65
CA LEU A 131 6.84 -8.41 -21.49
C LEU A 131 6.22 -7.05 -21.87
N ASP A 132 6.59 -6.46 -23.01
CA ASP A 132 5.99 -5.22 -23.53
C ASP A 132 4.48 -5.39 -23.79
N GLU A 133 4.05 -6.55 -24.30
CA GLU A 133 2.63 -6.85 -24.53
C GLU A 133 1.83 -6.95 -23.21
N GLY A 134 2.37 -7.65 -22.20
CA GLY A 134 1.76 -7.71 -20.86
C GLY A 134 1.75 -6.36 -20.13
N TRP A 135 2.65 -5.45 -20.52
CA TRP A 135 2.71 -4.09 -20.00
C TRP A 135 1.54 -3.23 -20.48
N ILE A 136 1.09 -3.38 -21.74
CA ILE A 136 -0.09 -2.68 -22.27
C ILE A 136 -1.36 -3.05 -21.49
N GLU A 137 -1.49 -4.31 -21.07
CA GLU A 137 -2.60 -4.73 -20.20
C GLU A 137 -2.52 -4.08 -18.82
N SER A 138 -1.30 -3.99 -18.27
CA SER A 138 -1.05 -3.33 -16.98
C SER A 138 -1.33 -1.82 -17.04
N GLU A 139 -1.03 -1.14 -18.15
CA GLU A 139 -1.40 0.27 -18.36
C GLU A 139 -2.91 0.47 -18.47
N LYS A 140 -3.64 -0.40 -19.17
CA LYS A 140 -5.11 -0.33 -19.23
C LYS A 140 -5.75 -0.48 -17.85
N ILE A 141 -5.19 -1.38 -17.02
CA ILE A 141 -5.62 -1.55 -15.63
C ILE A 141 -5.32 -0.27 -14.84
N LYS A 142 -4.14 0.34 -15.01
CA LYS A 142 -3.77 1.62 -14.38
C LYS A 142 -4.73 2.75 -14.78
N GLU A 143 -5.09 2.88 -16.06
CA GLU A 143 -6.05 3.89 -16.53
C GLU A 143 -7.45 3.65 -15.97
N PHE A 144 -7.91 2.40 -15.96
CA PHE A 144 -9.18 2.01 -15.35
C PHE A 144 -9.21 2.39 -13.86
N LEU A 145 -8.16 2.05 -13.12
CA LEU A 145 -8.07 2.33 -11.68
C LEU A 145 -7.99 3.83 -11.38
N LYS A 146 -7.29 4.63 -12.21
CA LYS A 146 -7.27 6.11 -12.08
C LYS A 146 -8.65 6.74 -12.25
N LYS A 147 -9.54 6.12 -13.02
CA LYS A 147 -10.89 6.63 -13.29
C LYS A 147 -11.86 6.47 -12.11
N TYR A 148 -11.55 5.58 -11.17
CA TYR A 148 -12.35 5.33 -9.96
C TYR A 148 -11.67 5.83 -8.67
N ARG A 149 -10.74 6.79 -8.82
CA ARG A 149 -10.16 7.55 -7.72
C ARG A 149 -11.06 8.68 -7.25
#